data_AF-A0A7K2YSS0-F1
#
_entry.id   AF-A0A7K2YSS0-F1
#
_cell.length_a   1.000
_cell.length_b   1.000
_cell.length_c   1.000
_cell.angle_alpha   90.00
_cell.angle_beta   90.00
_cell.angle_gamma   90.00
#
_symmetry.space_group_name_H-M   'P 1'
#
loop_
_entity.id
_entity.type
_entity.pdbx_description
1 polymer ?
#
loop_
_entity_poly.entity_id
_entity_poly.type
_entity_poly.pdbx_seq_one_letter_code
_entity_poly.pdbx_strand_id
1 'polypeptide(L)'
;RRLRRELALTAAAFAQPVTATTRFRRRRRLLVRSLRERAVWVDAERASLLAGAVSADVRPFGVLVERDVVGVLVSCGPDVPAPGEPWAVDEADPRLWWIGRGDLGAVEGTAPLLVAVGTDREAVVFLDLLTGPRVVAVSGERRGAGSTLQALAAQVDARLPVGAVTVADGVLPRFAGP
;
A
#
# COMPACT_ATOMS: atom_id res chain seq x y z
N ARG A 1 1.73 -25.53 37.58
CA ARG A 1 2.24 -24.67 36.47
C ARG A 1 1.94 -25.24 35.08
N ARG A 2 2.08 -26.56 34.85
CA ARG A 2 1.81 -27.21 33.54
C ARG A 2 0.35 -27.11 33.06
N LEU A 3 -0.63 -27.37 33.94
CA LEU A 3 -2.07 -27.25 33.66
C LEU A 3 -2.51 -25.84 33.19
N ARG A 4 -1.96 -24.77 33.78
CA ARG A 4 -2.26 -23.39 33.32
C ARG A 4 -1.72 -23.13 31.92
N ARG A 5 -0.57 -23.71 31.57
CA ARG A 5 0.04 -23.57 30.24
C ARG A 5 -0.74 -24.36 29.18
N GLU A 6 -1.18 -25.57 29.52
CA GLU A 6 -2.04 -26.38 28.65
C GLU A 6 -3.39 -25.70 28.40
N LEU A 7 -4.06 -25.20 29.45
CA LEU A 7 -5.30 -24.43 29.31
C LEU A 7 -5.11 -23.16 28.47
N ALA A 8 -3.99 -22.44 28.62
CA ALA A 8 -3.70 -21.26 27.82
C ALA A 8 -3.46 -21.60 26.34
N LEU A 9 -2.78 -22.71 26.04
CA LEU A 9 -2.56 -23.17 24.66
C LEU A 9 -3.87 -23.62 24.01
N THR A 10 -4.71 -24.34 24.73
CA THR A 10 -6.03 -24.76 24.25
C THR A 10 -6.93 -23.54 24.03
N ALA A 11 -6.98 -22.60 24.98
CA ALA A 11 -7.73 -21.36 24.83
C ALA A 11 -7.24 -20.53 23.63
N ALA A 12 -5.92 -20.45 23.42
CA ALA A 12 -5.35 -19.78 22.25
C ALA A 12 -5.77 -20.47 20.94
N ALA A 13 -5.75 -21.80 20.89
CA ALA A 13 -6.18 -22.56 19.72
C ALA A 13 -7.66 -22.34 19.38
N PHE A 14 -8.55 -22.27 20.38
CA PHE A 14 -9.97 -21.97 20.18
C PHE A 14 -10.27 -20.48 19.90
N ALA A 15 -9.46 -19.58 20.44
CA ALA A 15 -9.60 -18.14 20.18
C ALA A 15 -9.02 -17.71 18.83
N GLN A 16 -8.06 -18.46 18.25
CA GLN A 16 -7.42 -18.12 16.98
C GLN A 16 -8.41 -17.93 15.82
N PRO A 17 -9.40 -18.81 15.59
CA PRO A 17 -10.39 -18.61 14.52
C PRO A 17 -11.23 -17.34 14.70
N VAL A 18 -11.64 -17.05 15.95
CA VAL A 18 -12.45 -15.87 16.27
C VAL A 18 -11.61 -14.60 16.13
N THR A 19 -10.38 -14.60 16.63
CA THR A 19 -9.45 -13.47 16.50
C THR A 19 -9.05 -13.22 15.05
N ALA A 20 -8.84 -14.27 14.25
CA ALA A 20 -8.60 -14.15 12.81
C ALA A 20 -9.81 -13.55 12.08
N THR A 21 -11.03 -14.02 12.38
CA THR A 21 -12.27 -13.52 11.76
C THR A 21 -12.53 -12.06 12.14
N THR A 22 -12.36 -11.71 13.42
CA THR A 22 -12.55 -10.34 13.89
C THR A 22 -11.50 -9.39 13.31
N ARG A 23 -10.23 -9.82 13.25
CA ARG A 23 -9.15 -9.09 12.57
C ARG A 23 -9.45 -8.88 11.09
N PHE A 24 -9.91 -9.91 10.39
CA PHE A 24 -10.32 -9.80 8.98
C PHE A 24 -11.44 -8.78 8.80
N ARG A 25 -12.50 -8.84 9.63
CA ARG A 25 -13.62 -7.88 9.56
C ARG A 25 -13.16 -6.45 9.85
N ARG A 26 -12.27 -6.24 10.81
CA ARG A 26 -11.68 -4.93 11.12
C ARG A 26 -10.87 -4.39 9.93
N ARG A 27 -9.94 -5.19 9.39
CA ARG A 27 -9.12 -4.84 8.22
C ARG A 27 -9.98 -4.55 6.99
N ARG A 28 -11.01 -5.35 6.74
CA ARG A 28 -11.96 -5.11 5.64
C ARG A 28 -12.70 -3.78 5.82
N ARG A 29 -13.14 -3.45 7.04
CA ARG A 29 -13.80 -2.17 7.33
C ARG A 29 -12.84 -1.00 7.12
N LEU A 30 -11.59 -1.13 7.59
CA LEU A 30 -10.54 -0.12 7.38
C LEU A 30 -10.31 0.11 5.89
N LEU A 31 -10.10 -0.95 5.12
CA LEU A 31 -9.86 -0.85 3.67
C LEU A 31 -11.05 -0.21 2.96
N VAL A 32 -12.27 -0.69 3.18
CA VAL A 32 -13.49 -0.15 2.54
C VAL A 32 -13.70 1.32 2.89
N ARG A 33 -13.48 1.70 4.14
CA ARG A 33 -13.55 3.10 4.57
C ARG A 33 -12.52 3.94 3.82
N SER A 34 -11.26 3.50 3.82
CA SER A 34 -10.15 4.24 3.24
C SER A 34 -10.27 4.41 1.73
N LEU A 35 -10.74 3.37 1.03
CA LEU A 35 -11.05 3.43 -0.40
C LEU A 35 -12.07 4.53 -0.74
N ARG A 36 -13.00 4.84 0.18
CA ARG A 36 -14.01 5.89 0.02
C ARG A 36 -13.53 7.28 0.48
N GLU A 37 -12.44 7.33 1.25
CA GLU A 37 -11.99 8.54 1.93
C GLU A 37 -10.93 9.24 1.07
N ARG A 38 -11.34 10.28 0.33
CA ARG A 38 -10.44 11.03 -0.59
C ARG A 38 -9.16 11.53 0.09
N ALA A 39 -9.24 11.93 1.35
CA ALA A 39 -8.10 12.42 2.11
C ALA A 39 -6.97 11.37 2.22
N VAL A 40 -7.30 10.09 2.39
CA VAL A 40 -6.29 9.02 2.47
C VAL A 40 -5.48 8.91 1.18
N TRP A 41 -6.15 9.02 0.04
CA TRP A 41 -5.49 8.98 -1.27
C TRP A 41 -4.61 10.20 -1.51
N VAL A 42 -5.11 11.39 -1.19
CA VAL A 42 -4.35 12.65 -1.32
C VAL A 42 -3.11 12.63 -0.44
N ASP A 43 -3.22 12.12 0.78
CA ASP A 43 -2.08 12.02 1.69
C ASP A 43 -1.05 11.02 1.19
N ALA A 44 -1.50 9.90 0.62
CA ALA A 44 -0.60 8.92 0.02
C ALA A 44 0.14 9.50 -1.20
N GLU A 45 -0.56 10.23 -2.07
CA GLU A 45 0.03 10.91 -3.24
C GLU A 45 1.06 11.95 -2.80
N ARG A 46 0.71 12.80 -1.84
CA ARG A 46 1.61 13.84 -1.30
C ARG A 46 2.84 13.25 -0.65
N ALA A 47 2.67 12.23 0.19
CA ALA A 47 3.81 11.57 0.84
C ALA A 47 4.77 10.96 -0.18
N SER A 48 4.24 10.29 -1.21
CA SER A 48 5.04 9.74 -2.30
C SER A 48 5.82 10.85 -3.04
N LEU A 49 5.15 11.93 -3.42
CA LEU A 49 5.79 13.07 -4.10
C LEU A 49 6.87 13.74 -3.23
N LEU A 50 6.59 13.97 -1.94
CA LEU A 50 7.55 14.55 -1.00
C LEU A 50 8.77 13.66 -0.82
N ALA A 51 8.60 12.33 -0.73
CA ALA A 51 9.71 11.39 -0.62
C ALA A 51 10.57 11.40 -1.89
N GLY A 52 9.96 11.45 -3.08
CA GLY A 52 10.67 11.57 -4.35
C GLY A 52 11.41 12.90 -4.51
N ALA A 53 10.97 13.95 -3.83
CA ALA A 53 11.62 15.26 -3.83
C ALA A 53 12.88 15.32 -2.94
N VAL A 54 13.10 14.33 -2.06
CA VAL A 54 14.30 14.28 -1.18
C VAL A 54 15.59 14.17 -2.01
N SER A 55 15.57 13.37 -3.08
CA SER A 55 16.73 13.21 -3.97
C SER A 55 16.30 12.68 -5.34
N ALA A 56 17.01 13.09 -6.39
CA ALA A 56 16.77 12.62 -7.76
C ALA A 56 16.99 11.12 -7.95
N ASP A 57 17.69 10.43 -7.03
CA ASP A 57 17.92 8.99 -7.07
C ASP A 57 16.85 8.18 -6.32
N VAL A 58 15.94 8.85 -5.63
CA VAL A 58 14.88 8.23 -4.83
C VAL A 58 13.64 8.01 -5.69
N ARG A 59 13.09 6.81 -5.62
CA ARG A 59 11.92 6.35 -6.37
C ARG A 59 10.93 5.70 -5.39
N PRO A 60 9.96 6.45 -4.88
CA PRO A 60 8.94 5.92 -3.99
C PRO A 60 8.03 4.97 -4.77
N PHE A 61 7.76 3.79 -4.21
CA PHE A 61 6.97 2.76 -4.89
C PHE A 61 5.84 2.19 -4.03
N GLY A 62 5.88 2.35 -2.70
CA GLY A 62 4.84 1.88 -1.80
C GLY A 62 4.52 2.91 -0.73
N VAL A 63 3.28 2.95 -0.27
CA VAL A 63 2.83 3.89 0.77
C VAL A 63 1.97 3.16 1.79
N LEU A 64 2.19 3.41 3.07
CA LEU A 64 1.43 2.91 4.20
C LEU A 64 0.72 4.11 4.86
N VAL A 65 -0.60 4.19 4.77
CA VAL A 65 -1.36 5.26 5.42
C VAL A 65 -1.95 4.74 6.72
N GLU A 66 -1.47 5.29 7.83
CA GLU A 66 -2.05 5.09 9.15
C GLU A 66 -2.92 6.29 9.55
N ARG A 67 -3.43 6.28 10.78
CA ARG A 67 -4.29 7.35 11.28
C ARG A 67 -3.59 8.71 11.27
N ASP A 68 -2.37 8.77 11.79
CA ASP A 68 -1.67 10.03 12.08
C ASP A 68 -0.33 10.17 11.35
N VAL A 69 0.17 9.09 10.73
CA VAL A 69 1.44 9.04 9.98
C VAL A 69 1.27 8.36 8.63
N VAL A 70 2.18 8.66 7.71
CA VAL A 70 2.31 8.00 6.42
C VAL A 70 3.72 7.45 6.27
N GLY A 71 3.83 6.17 5.98
CA GLY A 71 5.07 5.49 5.63
C GLY A 71 5.24 5.45 4.12
N VAL A 72 6.44 5.68 3.61
CA VAL A 72 6.77 5.59 2.18
C VAL A 72 7.94 4.63 2.01
N LEU A 73 7.73 3.60 1.20
CA LEU A 73 8.80 2.71 0.75
C LEU A 73 9.47 3.30 -0.47
N VAL A 74 10.77 3.51 -0.35
CA VAL A 74 11.60 4.05 -1.43
C VAL A 74 12.54 3.00 -2.00
N SER A 75 12.77 3.10 -3.30
CA SER A 75 13.89 2.46 -3.97
C SER A 75 14.91 3.53 -4.33
N CYS A 76 16.18 3.18 -4.24
CA CYS A 76 17.29 4.08 -4.56
C CYS A 76 18.46 3.24 -5.09
N GLY A 77 19.52 3.94 -5.52
CA GLY A 77 20.80 3.32 -5.83
C GLY A 77 21.46 2.63 -4.62
N PRO A 78 22.76 2.28 -4.71
CA PRO A 78 23.46 1.52 -3.67
C PRO A 78 23.41 2.17 -2.29
N ASP A 79 23.33 3.49 -2.22
CA ASP A 79 23.26 4.24 -0.96
C ASP A 79 21.86 4.83 -0.77
N VAL A 80 21.18 4.41 0.30
CA VAL A 80 19.90 4.99 0.72
C VAL A 80 20.19 6.35 1.38
N PRO A 81 19.73 7.47 0.82
CA PRO A 81 19.93 8.76 1.47
C PRO A 81 19.14 8.80 2.78
N ALA A 82 19.73 9.37 3.82
CA ALA A 82 18.98 9.69 5.03
C ALA A 82 18.12 10.93 4.75
N PRO A 83 16.78 10.83 4.79
CA PRO A 83 15.94 11.99 4.63
C PRO A 83 16.11 12.91 5.85
N GLY A 84 16.12 14.23 5.61
CA GLY A 84 16.08 15.22 6.68
C GLY A 84 14.69 15.34 7.31
N GLU A 85 14.55 16.21 8.31
CA GLU A 85 13.24 16.56 8.87
C GLU A 85 12.27 17.02 7.76
N PRO A 86 10.97 16.66 7.84
CA PRO A 86 10.27 16.02 8.96
C PRO A 86 10.26 14.47 8.92
N TRP A 87 11.09 13.85 8.08
CA TRP A 87 11.07 12.39 7.92
C TRP A 87 11.76 11.67 9.07
N ALA A 88 11.18 10.55 9.49
CA ALA A 88 11.81 9.57 10.36
C ALA A 88 12.07 8.28 9.57
N VAL A 89 13.29 7.74 9.67
CA VAL A 89 13.63 6.45 9.04
C VAL A 89 13.20 5.32 9.97
N ASP A 90 12.55 4.29 9.43
CA ASP A 90 12.20 3.10 10.18
C ASP A 90 13.46 2.36 10.68
N GLU A 91 13.44 1.94 11.94
CA GLU A 91 14.59 1.25 12.56
C GLU A 91 14.89 -0.11 11.91
N ALA A 92 13.87 -0.79 11.36
CA ALA A 92 14.00 -2.13 10.81
C ALA A 92 14.25 -2.13 9.29
N ASP A 93 13.80 -1.10 8.56
CA ASP A 93 14.05 -0.95 7.13
C ASP A 93 14.42 0.51 6.78
N PRO A 94 15.70 0.81 6.45
CA PRO A 94 16.13 2.16 6.13
C PRO A 94 15.45 2.76 4.88
N ARG A 95 14.75 1.94 4.09
CA ARG A 95 13.98 2.36 2.91
C ARG A 95 12.54 2.72 3.23
N LEU A 96 12.10 2.53 4.47
CA LEU A 96 10.78 2.93 4.93
C LEU A 96 10.90 4.24 5.71
N TRP A 97 10.33 5.30 5.15
CA TRP A 97 10.36 6.63 5.76
C TRP A 97 8.98 7.04 6.22
N TRP A 98 8.89 7.56 7.44
CA TRP A 98 7.66 7.97 8.08
C TRP A 98 7.58 9.50 8.14
N ILE A 99 6.40 10.05 7.88
CA ILE A 99 6.08 11.47 8.02
C ILE A 99 4.73 11.63 8.73
N GLY A 100 4.59 12.65 9.57
CA GLY A 100 3.31 13.01 10.16
C GLY A 100 2.32 13.48 9.10
N ARG A 101 1.05 13.09 9.20
CA ARG A 101 0.01 13.60 8.27
C ARG A 101 -0.17 15.11 8.35
N GLY A 102 0.12 15.71 9.51
CA GLY A 102 0.14 17.17 9.69
C GLY A 102 1.30 17.87 8.99
N ASP A 103 2.36 17.13 8.67
CA ASP A 103 3.58 17.65 8.03
C ASP A 103 3.57 17.46 6.50
N LEU A 104 2.48 16.88 5.95
CA LEU A 104 2.27 16.74 4.52
C LEU A 104 2.00 18.11 3.89
N GLY A 105 3.07 18.76 3.47
CA GLY A 105 3.03 20.00 2.70
C GLY A 105 2.45 19.81 1.29
N ALA A 106 2.20 20.94 0.63
CA ALA A 106 1.94 20.93 -0.81
C ALA A 106 3.24 20.60 -1.55
N VAL A 107 3.13 19.76 -2.58
CA VAL A 107 4.25 19.38 -3.43
C VAL A 107 3.72 19.23 -4.86
N GLU A 108 4.49 19.75 -5.81
CA GLU A 108 4.21 19.60 -7.23
C GLU A 108 5.03 18.45 -7.81
N GLY A 109 4.49 17.80 -8.84
CA GLY A 109 5.16 16.71 -9.54
C GLY A 109 4.16 15.85 -10.29
N THR A 110 4.70 14.86 -11.01
CA THR A 110 3.86 13.87 -11.69
C THR A 110 3.15 13.00 -10.66
N ALA A 111 1.82 13.05 -10.63
CA ALA A 111 1.03 12.28 -9.68
C ALA A 111 1.30 10.77 -9.82
N PRO A 112 1.54 10.04 -8.71
CA PRO A 112 1.76 8.60 -8.74
C PRO A 112 0.47 7.85 -9.09
N LEU A 113 0.59 6.66 -9.67
CA LEU A 113 -0.56 5.80 -9.97
C LEU A 113 -0.78 4.80 -8.83
N LEU A 114 -1.36 5.29 -7.75
CA LEU A 114 -1.57 4.49 -6.54
C LEU A 114 -2.78 3.56 -6.67
N VAL A 115 -2.58 2.29 -6.26
CA VAL A 115 -3.65 1.32 -6.01
C VAL A 115 -3.54 0.77 -4.59
N ALA A 116 -4.66 0.65 -3.88
CA ALA A 116 -4.68 0.00 -2.57
C ALA A 116 -4.66 -1.51 -2.76
N VAL A 117 -3.65 -2.16 -2.18
CA VAL A 117 -3.43 -3.61 -2.30
C VAL A 117 -3.89 -4.38 -1.05
N GLY A 118 -4.14 -3.68 0.06
CA GLY A 118 -4.65 -4.28 1.27
C GLY A 118 -4.34 -3.48 2.51
N THR A 119 -4.12 -4.20 3.62
CA THR A 119 -3.79 -3.60 4.91
C THR A 119 -2.63 -4.35 5.53
N ASP A 120 -1.69 -3.63 6.11
CA ASP A 120 -0.75 -4.18 7.08
C ASP A 120 -1.00 -3.56 8.45
N ARG A 121 -1.16 -4.40 9.47
CA ARG A 121 -1.62 -3.98 10.81
C ARG A 121 -2.84 -3.03 10.74
N GLU A 122 -2.65 -1.75 11.04
CA GLU A 122 -3.64 -0.67 11.03
C GLU A 122 -3.44 0.31 9.86
N ALA A 123 -2.46 0.05 8.98
CA ALA A 123 -2.18 0.83 7.78
C ALA A 123 -2.93 0.28 6.56
N VAL A 124 -3.33 1.17 5.66
CA VAL A 124 -3.70 0.80 4.29
C VAL A 124 -2.48 0.89 3.41
N VAL A 125 -2.23 -0.16 2.64
CA VAL A 125 -1.05 -0.26 1.77
C VAL A 125 -1.43 0.09 0.36
N PHE A 126 -0.71 1.06 -0.20
CA PHE A 126 -0.76 1.48 -1.58
C PHE A 126 0.51 1.09 -2.31
N LEU A 127 0.38 0.76 -3.58
CA LEU A 127 1.49 0.52 -4.51
C LEU A 127 1.39 1.53 -5.65
N ASP A 128 2.50 2.17 -6.00
CA ASP A 128 2.60 2.99 -7.21
C ASP A 128 2.92 2.10 -8.42
N LEU A 129 1.99 2.02 -9.35
CA LEU A 129 2.14 1.23 -10.58
C LEU A 129 3.03 1.90 -11.64
N LEU A 130 3.32 3.20 -11.52
CA LEU A 130 4.22 3.90 -12.45
C LEU A 130 5.69 3.76 -12.05
N THR A 131 5.97 3.92 -10.76
CA THR A 131 7.36 3.91 -10.24
C THR A 131 7.80 2.53 -9.77
N GLY A 132 6.86 1.67 -9.36
CA GLY A 132 7.13 0.33 -8.87
C GLY A 132 7.51 -0.69 -9.96
N PRO A 133 7.38 -1.99 -9.67
CA PRO A 133 7.67 -3.04 -10.64
C PRO A 133 6.83 -2.89 -11.91
N ARG A 134 7.48 -2.96 -13.09
CA ARG A 134 6.79 -2.92 -14.40
C ARG A 134 5.74 -4.01 -14.59
N VAL A 135 5.85 -5.09 -13.82
CA VAL A 135 4.92 -6.21 -13.84
C VAL A 135 4.52 -6.51 -12.40
N VAL A 136 3.22 -6.44 -12.13
CA VAL A 136 2.63 -6.88 -10.86
C VAL A 136 1.90 -8.18 -11.11
N ALA A 137 2.31 -9.24 -10.41
CA ALA A 137 1.66 -10.54 -10.47
C ALA A 137 0.87 -10.80 -9.19
N VAL A 138 -0.40 -11.18 -9.33
CA VAL A 138 -1.23 -11.61 -8.20
C VAL A 138 -1.26 -13.14 -8.19
N SER A 139 -0.74 -13.72 -7.12
CA SER A 139 -0.71 -15.17 -6.92
C SER A 139 -1.60 -15.59 -5.76
N GLY A 140 -2.17 -16.80 -5.84
CA GLY A 140 -3.09 -17.34 -4.82
C GLY A 140 -4.14 -18.27 -5.43
N GLU A 141 -5.20 -18.55 -4.68
CA GLU A 141 -6.37 -19.26 -5.19
C GLU A 141 -7.00 -18.48 -6.35
N ARG A 142 -7.43 -19.20 -7.39
CA ARG A 142 -7.79 -18.62 -8.70
C ARG A 142 -8.87 -17.54 -8.58
N ARG A 143 -9.93 -17.77 -7.79
CA ARG A 143 -11.01 -16.78 -7.61
C ARG A 143 -10.53 -15.55 -6.85
N GLY A 144 -9.70 -15.75 -5.82
CA GLY A 144 -9.07 -14.67 -5.05
C GLY A 144 -8.14 -13.81 -5.90
N ALA A 145 -7.31 -14.44 -6.73
CA ALA A 145 -6.42 -13.71 -7.65
C ALA A 145 -7.22 -12.91 -8.67
N GLY A 146 -8.23 -13.51 -9.30
CA GLY A 146 -9.11 -12.82 -10.25
C GLY A 146 -9.88 -11.66 -9.62
N SER A 147 -10.44 -11.86 -8.43
CA SER A 147 -11.16 -10.81 -7.70
C SER A 147 -10.24 -9.65 -7.30
N THR A 148 -8.99 -9.95 -6.95
CA THR A 148 -7.99 -8.93 -6.63
C THR A 148 -7.64 -8.11 -7.86
N LEU A 149 -7.38 -8.74 -9.01
CA LEU A 149 -7.09 -8.04 -10.26
C LEU A 149 -8.27 -7.14 -10.68
N GLN A 150 -9.50 -7.65 -10.60
CA GLN A 150 -10.71 -6.86 -10.87
C GLN A 150 -10.83 -5.66 -9.93
N ALA A 151 -10.54 -5.85 -8.64
CA ALA A 151 -10.57 -4.75 -7.66
C ALA A 151 -9.49 -3.69 -7.92
N LEU A 152 -8.29 -4.08 -8.36
CA LEU A 152 -7.24 -3.13 -8.75
C LEU A 152 -7.63 -2.35 -10.00
N ALA A 153 -8.14 -3.03 -11.03
CA ALA A 153 -8.63 -2.40 -12.25
C ALA A 153 -9.77 -1.39 -11.97
N ALA A 154 -10.74 -1.78 -11.15
CA ALA A 154 -11.86 -0.92 -10.76
C ALA A 154 -11.41 0.33 -9.99
N GLN A 155 -10.35 0.24 -9.17
CA GLN A 155 -9.79 1.40 -8.48
C GLN A 155 -9.20 2.42 -9.46
N VAL A 156 -8.49 1.95 -10.48
CA VAL A 156 -7.88 2.81 -11.49
C VAL A 156 -8.96 3.47 -12.36
N ASP A 157 -9.91 2.67 -12.84
CA ASP A 157 -11.05 3.13 -13.65
C ASP A 157 -11.91 4.18 -12.92
N ALA A 158 -12.19 3.97 -11.62
CA ALA A 158 -13.01 4.87 -10.83
C ALA A 158 -12.33 6.21 -10.48
N ARG A 159 -11.00 6.28 -10.50
CA ARG A 159 -10.24 7.45 -10.02
C ARG A 159 -9.66 8.30 -11.14
N LEU A 160 -9.36 7.70 -12.28
CA LEU A 160 -8.71 8.41 -13.38
C LEU A 160 -9.74 8.96 -14.39
N PRO A 161 -9.38 10.02 -15.13
CA PRO A 161 -10.18 10.46 -16.27
C PRO A 161 -10.38 9.35 -17.29
N VAL A 162 -11.53 9.36 -17.98
CA VAL A 162 -11.82 8.42 -19.06
C VAL A 162 -10.70 8.46 -20.11
N GLY A 163 -10.17 7.29 -20.47
CA GLY A 163 -9.09 7.16 -21.45
C GLY A 163 -7.66 7.32 -20.89
N ALA A 164 -7.50 7.61 -19.60
CA ALA A 164 -6.17 7.71 -18.97
C ALA A 164 -5.50 6.34 -18.77
N VAL A 165 -6.29 5.26 -18.65
CA VAL A 165 -5.80 3.87 -18.56
C VAL A 165 -6.67 2.96 -19.42
N THR A 166 -6.01 2.06 -20.16
CA THR A 166 -6.67 0.97 -20.87
C THR A 166 -6.55 -0.30 -20.06
N VAL A 167 -7.68 -0.82 -19.59
CA VAL A 167 -7.76 -2.16 -18.99
C VAL A 167 -8.21 -3.13 -20.06
N ALA A 168 -7.35 -4.06 -20.44
CA ALA A 168 -7.65 -5.10 -21.42
C ALA A 168 -7.33 -6.48 -20.85
N ASP A 169 -8.20 -7.45 -21.15
CA ASP A 169 -7.96 -8.85 -20.82
C ASP A 169 -6.93 -9.45 -21.79
N GLY A 170 -6.01 -10.28 -21.28
CA GLY A 170 -5.11 -11.07 -22.12
C GLY A 170 -3.98 -10.35 -22.85
N VAL A 171 -3.58 -9.12 -22.46
CA VAL A 171 -2.45 -8.42 -23.12
C VAL A 171 -1.11 -9.01 -22.68
N LEU A 172 -0.71 -10.09 -23.34
CA LEU A 172 0.63 -10.67 -23.24
C LEU A 172 1.63 -9.81 -24.01
N PRO A 173 2.94 -9.87 -23.71
CA PRO A 173 4.00 -9.08 -24.35
C PRO A 173 4.14 -9.23 -25.89
N ARG A 174 3.31 -10.05 -26.54
CA ARG A 174 3.31 -10.30 -27.99
C ARG A 174 1.99 -9.97 -28.66
N PHE A 175 1.09 -9.26 -27.99
CA PHE A 175 -0.16 -8.83 -28.58
C PHE A 175 0.01 -7.45 -29.20
N ALA A 176 -0.16 -7.34 -30.52
CA ALA A 176 -0.38 -6.05 -31.16
C ALA A 176 -1.77 -5.58 -30.72
N GLY A 177 -1.83 -4.53 -29.90
CA GLY A 177 -3.09 -3.90 -29.53
C GLY A 177 -3.86 -3.38 -30.76
N PRO A 178 -5.10 -2.87 -30.58
CA PRO A 178 -5.90 -2.32 -31.66
C PRO A 178 -5.22 -1.16 -32.40
#